data_AF-A0A7W0KWS8-F1
#
_entry.id   AF-A0A7W0KWS8-F1
#
_cell.length_a   1.000
_cell.length_b   1.000
_cell.length_c   1.000
_cell.angle_alpha   90.00
_cell.angle_beta   90.00
_cell.angle_gamma   90.00
#
_symmetry.space_group_name_H-M   'P 1'
#
loop_
_entity.id
_entity.type
_entity.pdbx_description
1 polymer ?
#
loop_
_entity_poly.entity_id
_entity_poly.type
_entity_poly.pdbx_seq_one_letter_code
_entity_poly.pdbx_strand_id
1 'polypeptide(L)' 'MYRALANLKRDGLLRSCEAVPAAGSTRQVYTVTEDGHAALAAWMATVDEEKSLLTAVLKRYDVILDGPAGDDADLE' A
#
# COMPACT_ATOMS: atom_id res chain seq x y z
N MET A 1 -9.66 13.24 4.05
CA MET A 1 -10.17 12.61 2.81
C MET A 1 -10.36 13.61 1.67
N TYR A 2 -11.27 14.58 1.75
CA TYR A 2 -11.52 15.53 0.63
C TYR A 2 -10.30 16.34 0.18
N ARG A 3 -9.43 16.76 1.10
CA ARG A 3 -8.16 17.43 0.77
C ARG A 3 -7.22 16.53 -0.05
N ALA A 4 -7.20 15.23 0.23
CA ALA A 4 -6.39 14.28 -0.52
C ALA A 4 -6.94 14.11 -1.94
N LEU A 5 -8.27 14.01 -2.11
CA LEU A 5 -8.92 13.98 -3.43
C LEU A 5 -8.65 15.26 -4.24
N ALA A 6 -8.68 16.42 -3.58
CA ALA A 6 -8.37 17.69 -4.21
C ALA A 6 -6.91 17.77 -4.69
N ASN A 7 -5.96 17.30 -3.87
CA ASN A 7 -4.56 17.24 -4.25
C ASN A 7 -4.34 16.26 -5.41
N LEU A 8 -4.89 15.05 -5.34
CA LEU A 8 -4.78 14.06 -6.42
C LEU A 8 -5.39 14.54 -7.73
N LYS A 9 -6.50 15.30 -7.67
CA LYS A 9 -7.08 15.94 -8.86
C LYS A 9 -6.18 17.05 -9.41
N ARG A 10 -5.63 17.90 -8.55
CA ARG A 10 -4.69 18.97 -8.92
C ARG A 10 -3.43 18.40 -9.58
N ASP A 11 -2.97 17.26 -9.09
CA ASP A 11 -1.79 16.56 -9.58
C ASP A 11 -2.08 15.70 -10.83
N GLY A 12 -3.31 15.76 -11.38
CA GLY A 12 -3.71 15.08 -12.62
C GLY A 12 -4.02 13.60 -12.49
N LEU A 13 -3.93 13.04 -11.28
CA LEU A 13 -4.11 11.60 -11.01
C LEU A 13 -5.59 11.19 -10.92
N LEU A 14 -6.48 12.16 -10.71
CA LEU A 14 -7.93 11.96 -10.71
C LEU A 14 -8.63 12.96 -11.64
N ARG A 15 -9.69 12.52 -12.31
CA ARG A 15 -10.69 13.37 -12.93
C ARG A 15 -11.97 13.34 -12.12
N SER A 16 -12.66 14.46 -12.01
CA SER A 16 -13.97 14.53 -11.37
C SER A 16 -15.05 14.85 -12.39
N CYS A 17 -16.14 14.09 -12.40
CA CYS A 17 -17.36 14.41 -13.13
C CYS A 17 -18.53 14.60 -12.17
N GLU A 18 -19.46 15.47 -12.54
CA GLU A 18 -20.74 15.55 -11.86
C GLU A 18 -21.62 14.39 -12.34
N ALA A 19 -22.06 13.53 -11.42
CA ALA A 19 -23.01 12.49 -11.77
C ALA A 19 -24.37 13.12 -12.02
N VAL A 20 -25.02 12.75 -13.13
CA VAL A 20 -26.40 13.13 -13.42
C VAL A 20 -27.27 12.59 -12.27
N PRO A 21 -27.94 13.46 -11.49
CA PRO A 21 -28.67 13.03 -10.32
C PRO A 21 -29.95 12.29 -10.75
N ALA A 22 -30.13 11.06 -10.27
CA ALA A 22 -31.36 10.28 -10.46
C ALA A 22 -32.52 10.80 -9.57
N ALA A 23 -32.18 11.40 -8.41
CA ALA A 23 -33.01 12.25 -7.57
C ALA A 23 -32.12 12.90 -6.49
N GLY A 24 -32.32 14.19 -6.16
CA GLY A 24 -31.56 14.90 -5.10
C GLY A 24 -30.28 15.59 -5.57
N SER A 25 -29.39 15.92 -4.61
CA SER A 25 -28.15 16.70 -4.82
C SER A 25 -27.18 16.05 -5.81
N THR A 26 -26.62 16.86 -6.71
CA THR A 26 -25.50 16.49 -7.58
C THR A 26 -24.35 15.92 -6.76
N ARG A 27 -23.89 14.71 -7.11
CA ARG A 27 -22.73 14.05 -6.48
C ARG A 27 -21.52 14.17 -7.38
N GLN A 28 -20.36 14.42 -6.78
CA GLN A 28 -19.09 14.44 -7.49
C GLN A 28 -18.49 13.03 -7.50
N VAL A 29 -18.30 12.47 -8.69
CA VAL A 29 -17.68 11.16 -8.91
C VAL A 29 -16.26 11.37 -9.39
N TYR A 30 -15.34 10.54 -8.89
CA TYR A 30 -13.92 10.60 -9.23
C TYR A 30 -13.53 9.34 -10.01
N THR A 31 -12.78 9.52 -11.09
CA THR A 31 -12.22 8.46 -11.91
C THR A 31 -10.70 8.63 -11.94
N VAL A 32 -9.97 7.53 -11.76
CA VAL A 32 -8.51 7.52 -11.83
C VAL A 32 -8.08 7.70 -13.28
N THR A 33 -7.06 8.53 -13.52
CA THR A 33 -6.49 8.72 -14.86
C THR A 33 -5.46 7.64 -15.16
N GLU A 34 -5.01 7.54 -16.42
CA GLU A 34 -3.90 6.64 -16.77
C GLU A 34 -2.64 6.98 -15.97
N ASP A 35 -2.31 8.27 -15.84
CA ASP A 35 -1.22 8.76 -15.00
C ASP A 35 -1.43 8.41 -13.52
N GLY A 36 -2.68 8.45 -13.05
CA GLY A 36 -3.07 8.01 -11.72
C GLY A 36 -2.84 6.51 -11.48
N HIS A 37 -3.13 5.67 -12.48
CA HIS A 37 -2.84 4.24 -12.43
C HIS A 37 -1.33 3.98 -12.43
N ALA A 38 -0.56 4.69 -13.24
CA ALA A 38 0.89 4.58 -13.26
C ALA A 38 1.52 5.00 -11.92
N ALA A 39 1.07 6.12 -11.34
CA ALA A 39 1.52 6.58 -10.04
C ALA A 39 1.17 5.57 -8.93
N LEU A 40 -0.05 5.02 -8.95
CA LEU A 40 -0.48 4.01 -7.99
C LEU A 40 0.39 2.74 -8.08
N ALA A 41 0.69 2.28 -9.30
CA ALA A 41 1.56 1.12 -9.51
C ALA A 41 2.97 1.35 -8.95
N ALA A 42 3.54 2.55 -9.18
CA ALA A 42 4.84 2.91 -8.63
C ALA A 42 4.84 2.93 -7.09
N TRP A 43 3.80 3.50 -6.46
CA TRP A 43 3.69 3.49 -5.00
C TRP A 43 3.53 2.07 -4.43
N MET A 44 2.74 1.22 -5.09
CA MET A 44 2.59 -0.18 -4.70
C MET A 44 3.91 -0.94 -4.80
N ALA A 45 4.72 -0.69 -5.83
CA ALA A 45 6.03 -1.31 -5.98
C ALA A 45 6.95 -0.95 -4.80
N THR A 46 6.98 0.33 -4.38
CA THR A 46 7.74 0.75 -3.20
C THR A 46 7.26 0.04 -1.93
N VAL A 47 5.94 -0.06 -1.72
CA VAL A 47 5.40 -0.76 -0.54
C VAL A 47 5.80 -2.24 -0.54
N ASP A 48 5.80 -2.89 -1.71
CA ASP A 48 6.17 -4.29 -1.83
C ASP A 48 7.68 -4.53 -1.59
N GLU A 49 8.52 -3.59 -2.06
CA GLU A 49 9.95 -3.59 -1.78
C GLU A 49 10.24 -3.48 -0.27
N GLU A 50 9.61 -2.51 0.40
CA GLU A 50 9.75 -2.31 1.85
C GLU A 50 9.25 -3.54 2.63
N LYS A 51 8.10 -4.11 2.22
CA LYS A 51 7.57 -5.34 2.82
C LYS A 51 8.55 -6.50 2.64
N SER A 52 9.17 -6.62 1.46
CA SER A 52 10.14 -7.67 1.16
C SER A 52 11.38 -7.55 2.03
N LEU A 53 11.88 -6.33 2.22
CA LEU A 53 13.00 -6.05 3.12
C LEU A 53 12.68 -6.42 4.58
N LEU A 54 11.53 -5.98 5.09
CA LEU A 54 11.08 -6.32 6.44
C LEU A 54 10.93 -7.83 6.62
N THR A 55 10.36 -8.52 5.62
CA THR A 55 10.21 -9.98 5.64
C THR A 55 11.58 -10.68 5.70
N ALA A 56 12.57 -10.19 4.96
CA ALA A 56 13.93 -10.73 4.99
C ALA A 56 14.60 -10.55 6.36
N VAL A 57 14.38 -9.40 7.01
CA VAL A 57 14.89 -9.14 8.37
C VAL A 57 14.23 -10.09 9.37
N LEU A 58 12.90 -10.23 9.34
CA LEU A 58 12.18 -11.12 10.25
C LEU A 58 12.62 -12.58 10.10
N LYS A 59 12.76 -13.08 8.86
CA LYS A 59 13.29 -14.43 8.61
C LYS A 59 14.67 -14.67 9.22
N ARG A 60 15.53 -13.64 9.26
CA ARG A 60 16.85 -13.75 9.90
C ARG A 60 16.72 -13.93 11.41
N TYR A 61 15.79 -13.23 12.04
CA TYR A 61 15.51 -13.40 13.46
C TYR A 61 14.90 -14.76 13.77
N ASP A 62 14.00 -15.26 12.92
CA ASP A 62 13.42 -16.60 13.08
C ASP A 62 14.51 -17.68 13.10
N VAL A 63 15.51 -17.61 12.20
CA VAL A 63 16.65 -18.56 12.19
C VAL A 63 17.51 -18.47 13.44
N ILE A 64 17.66 -17.27 14.02
CA ILE A 64 18.43 -17.09 15.27
C ILE A 64 17.65 -17.66 16.46
N LEU A 65 16.32 -17.53 16.46
CA LEU A 65 15.45 -18.07 17.50
C LEU A 65 15.28 -19.60 17.38
N ASP A 66 15.36 -20.15 16.15
CA ASP A 66 15.32 -21.59 15.88
C ASP A 66 16.70 -22.29 16.01
N GLY A 67 17.78 -21.56 16.29
CA GLY A 67 19.15 -22.10 16.47
C GLY A 67 19.53 -22.41 17.94
N PRO A 68 20.48 -23.33 18.14
CA PRO A 68 20.28 -24.62 18.78
C PRO A 68 19.95 -24.53 20.29
N ALA A 69 18.68 -24.36 20.65
CA ALA A 69 18.22 -24.57 22.03
C ALA A 69 17.93 -26.06 22.34
N GLY A 70 18.69 -26.98 21.72
CA GLY A 70 18.37 -28.42 21.73
C GLY A 70 19.55 -29.39 21.83
N ASP A 71 20.78 -28.94 22.08
CA ASP A 71 21.96 -29.85 22.10
C ASP A 71 22.87 -29.71 23.34
N ASP A 72 22.43 -29.02 24.39
CA ASP A 72 23.18 -28.88 25.66
C ASP A 72 22.45 -29.55 26.86
N ALA A 73 21.69 -30.62 26.62
CA ALA A 73 20.97 -31.35 27.68
C ALA A 73 21.36 -32.83 27.79
N ASP A 74 22.54 -33.22 27.32
CA ASP A 74 23.10 -34.57 27.49
C ASP A 74 24.58 -34.51 27.95
N LEU A 75 24.85 -33.86 29.10
CA LEU A 75 26.04 -34.11 29.90
C LEU A 75 25.74 -33.86 31.40
N GLU A 76 25.07 -34.81 32.04
CA GLU A 76 25.42 -35.33 33.39
C GLU A 76 24.62 -36.59 33.75
#